data_AF-A0A069RIN9-F1
#
_entry.id   AF-A0A069RIN9-F1
#
_cell.length_a   1.000
_cell.length_b   1.000
_cell.length_c   1.000
_cell.angle_alpha   90.00
_cell.angle_beta   90.00
_cell.angle_gamma   90.00
#
_symmetry.space_group_name_H-M   'P 1'
#
loop_
_entity.id
_entity.type
_entity.pdbx_description
1 polymer ?
#
loop_
_entity_poly.entity_id
_entity_poly.type
_entity_poly.pdbx_seq_one_letter_code
_entity_poly.pdbx_strand_id
1 'polypeptide(L)'
;MNTKCDSIMDKCIKIANEKYDGHFTLMKFSSNWRFCFDTFLPDNYTQGHLIINEMAEGETMEEAIRKGIDEDVNYRKIKLKVESFSEQD
;
A
#
# COMPACT_ATOMS: atom_id res chain seq x y z
N MET A 1 7.99 -32.03 0.46
CA MET A 1 7.70 -30.59 0.67
C MET A 1 7.30 -30.03 -0.67
N ASN A 2 6.09 -29.48 -0.78
CA ASN A 2 5.55 -28.98 -2.05
C ASN A 2 6.12 -27.57 -2.26
N THR A 3 7.26 -27.46 -2.94
CA THR A 3 7.90 -26.19 -3.27
C THR A 3 7.11 -25.50 -4.39
N LYS A 4 5.99 -24.88 -4.02
CA LYS A 4 5.44 -23.78 -4.81
C LYS A 4 6.49 -22.68 -4.80
N CYS A 5 6.85 -22.18 -5.98
CA CYS A 5 7.56 -20.91 -6.06
C CYS A 5 6.56 -19.86 -5.54
N ASP A 6 6.77 -19.34 -4.33
CA ASP A 6 5.84 -18.40 -3.71
C ASP A 6 5.70 -17.17 -4.61
N SER A 7 4.47 -16.86 -5.01
CA SER A 7 4.20 -15.68 -5.81
C SER A 7 4.44 -14.40 -5.00
N ILE A 8 4.61 -13.26 -5.67
CA ILE A 8 4.70 -11.96 -4.98
C ILE A 8 3.47 -11.70 -4.09
N MET A 9 2.30 -12.23 -4.50
CA MET A 9 1.06 -12.15 -3.72
C MET A 9 1.14 -13.02 -2.45
N ASP A 10 1.70 -14.22 -2.53
CA ASP A 10 1.88 -15.08 -1.33
C ASP A 10 2.81 -14.40 -0.32
N LYS A 11 3.89 -13.76 -0.80
CA LYS A 11 4.79 -12.95 0.03
C LYS A 11 4.05 -11.76 0.66
N CYS A 12 3.23 -11.06 -0.11
CA CYS A 12 2.41 -9.95 0.37
C CYS A 12 1.44 -10.39 1.49
N ILE A 13 0.68 -11.46 1.25
CA ILE A 13 -0.28 -12.01 2.23
C ILE A 13 0.43 -12.41 3.53
N LYS A 14 1.60 -13.06 3.43
CA LYS A 14 2.40 -13.41 4.60
C LYS A 14 2.77 -12.18 5.42
N ILE A 15 3.29 -11.13 4.78
CA ILE A 15 3.68 -9.88 5.46
C ILE A 15 2.46 -9.19 6.08
N ALA A 16 1.35 -9.12 5.35
CA ALA A 16 0.10 -8.54 5.84
C ALA A 16 -0.38 -9.24 7.12
N ASN A 17 -0.38 -10.58 7.14
CA ASN A 17 -0.76 -11.36 8.32
C ASN A 17 0.20 -11.17 9.51
N GLU A 18 1.50 -11.07 9.24
CA GLU A 18 2.51 -10.95 10.30
C GLU A 18 2.58 -9.55 10.92
N LYS A 19 2.26 -8.49 10.16
CA LYS A 19 2.57 -7.10 10.56
C LYS A 19 1.39 -6.13 10.52
N TYR A 20 0.35 -6.43 9.76
CA TYR A 20 -0.71 -5.47 9.41
C TYR A 20 -2.12 -6.03 9.61
N ASP A 21 -2.27 -6.96 10.56
CA ASP A 21 -3.56 -7.59 10.91
C ASP A 21 -4.26 -8.25 9.70
N GLY A 22 -3.46 -8.72 8.73
CA GLY A 22 -3.95 -9.32 7.49
C GLY A 22 -4.39 -8.33 6.41
N HIS A 23 -4.23 -7.01 6.61
CA HIS A 23 -4.72 -6.00 5.70
C HIS A 23 -3.65 -5.44 4.75
N PHE A 24 -4.05 -5.28 3.49
CA PHE A 24 -3.37 -4.47 2.49
C PHE A 24 -4.41 -3.92 1.51
N THR A 25 -4.05 -2.85 0.82
CA THR A 25 -4.88 -2.21 -0.21
C THR A 25 -4.13 -2.25 -1.54
N LEU A 26 -4.82 -2.72 -2.59
CA LEU A 26 -4.33 -2.72 -3.96
C LEU A 26 -5.41 -2.09 -4.86
N MET A 27 -5.03 -1.09 -5.64
CA MET A 27 -5.95 -0.34 -6.50
C MET A 27 -5.46 -0.36 -7.94
N LYS A 28 -6.36 -0.68 -8.89
CA LYS A 28 -6.11 -0.53 -10.33
C LYS A 28 -6.68 0.81 -10.80
N PHE A 29 -5.84 1.62 -11.44
CA PHE A 29 -6.25 2.82 -12.17
C PHE A 29 -6.12 2.59 -13.68
N SER A 30 -6.52 3.55 -14.51
CA SER A 30 -6.45 3.41 -15.97
C SER A 30 -5.03 3.07 -16.46
N SER A 31 -4.00 3.72 -15.92
CA SER A 31 -2.61 3.59 -16.35
C SER A 31 -1.70 2.79 -15.42
N ASN A 32 -2.02 2.66 -14.13
CA ASN A 32 -1.10 2.10 -13.13
C ASN A 32 -1.84 1.31 -12.03
N TRP A 33 -1.06 0.85 -11.06
CA TRP A 33 -1.49 0.22 -9.82
C TRP A 33 -0.92 1.00 -8.63
N ARG A 34 -1.69 1.07 -7.54
CA ARG A 34 -1.24 1.61 -6.25
C ARG A 34 -1.38 0.56 -5.16
N PHE A 35 -0.39 0.48 -4.28
CA PHE A 35 -0.35 -0.48 -3.20
C PHE A 35 0.13 0.14 -1.88
N CYS A 36 -0.49 -0.26 -0.78
CA CYS A 36 0.06 -0.10 0.56
C CYS A 36 -0.43 -1.22 1.49
N PHE A 37 0.30 -1.50 2.55
CA PHE A 37 -0.19 -2.29 3.67
C PHE A 37 -1.18 -1.49 4.54
N ASP A 38 -1.90 -2.20 5.40
CA ASP A 38 -2.92 -1.67 6.32
C ASP A 38 -4.22 -1.23 5.60
N THR A 39 -5.28 -0.96 6.37
CA THR A 39 -6.61 -0.64 5.84
C THR A 39 -6.67 0.82 5.37
N PHE A 40 -7.01 1.05 4.10
CA PHE A 40 -7.22 2.39 3.57
C PHE A 40 -8.53 3.01 4.08
N LEU A 41 -8.44 3.95 5.03
CA LEU A 41 -9.59 4.58 5.70
C LEU A 41 -9.47 6.11 5.80
N PRO A 42 -9.38 6.86 4.67
CA PRO A 42 -9.24 8.31 4.72
C PRO A 42 -10.47 9.00 5.33
N ASP A 43 -10.25 10.12 6.02
CA ASP A 43 -11.28 10.90 6.71
C ASP A 43 -12.16 11.67 5.72
N ASN A 44 -11.61 12.05 4.56
CA ASN A 44 -12.34 12.72 3.49
C ASN A 44 -11.72 12.45 2.11
N TYR A 45 -12.42 12.89 1.06
CA TYR A 45 -11.99 12.68 -0.33
C TYR A 45 -10.61 13.29 -0.64
N THR A 46 -10.36 14.53 -0.19
CA THR A 46 -9.09 15.23 -0.44
C THR A 46 -7.92 14.48 0.20
N GLN A 47 -8.06 14.08 1.46
CA GLN A 47 -7.06 13.30 2.18
C GLN A 47 -6.85 11.93 1.50
N GLY A 48 -7.93 11.28 1.07
CA GLY A 48 -7.86 10.03 0.30
C GLY A 48 -7.03 10.17 -0.96
N HIS A 49 -7.20 11.26 -1.72
CA HIS A 49 -6.41 11.53 -2.93
C HIS A 49 -4.92 11.73 -2.63
N LEU A 50 -4.59 12.48 -1.57
CA LEU A 50 -3.21 12.69 -1.13
C LEU A 50 -2.56 11.37 -0.69
N ILE A 51 -3.27 10.56 0.09
CA ILE A 51 -2.79 9.27 0.57
C ILE A 51 -2.54 8.31 -0.62
N ILE A 52 -3.45 8.25 -1.60
CA ILE A 52 -3.28 7.42 -2.81
C ILE A 52 -2.01 7.81 -3.58
N ASN A 53 -1.71 9.11 -3.69
CA ASN A 53 -0.52 9.60 -4.40
C ASN A 53 0.80 9.16 -3.74
N GLU A 54 0.76 8.93 -2.43
CA GLU A 54 1.91 8.49 -1.62
C GLU A 54 2.03 6.96 -1.53
N MET A 55 1.05 6.20 -2.05
CA MET A 55 1.14 4.74 -2.14
C MET A 55 2.16 4.30 -3.20
N ALA A 56 2.70 3.09 -3.06
CA ALA A 56 3.64 2.51 -4.01
C ALA A 56 2.99 2.35 -5.40
N GLU A 57 3.59 2.96 -6.42
CA GLU A 57 3.09 2.93 -7.80
C GLU A 57 3.84 1.91 -8.66
N GLY A 58 3.11 1.16 -9.49
CA GLY A 58 3.69 0.33 -10.54
C GLY A 58 2.82 0.29 -11.79
N GLU A 59 3.44 0.06 -12.95
CA GLU A 59 2.72 -0.17 -14.21
C GLU A 59 1.97 -1.51 -14.16
N THR A 60 2.50 -2.46 -13.38
CA THR A 60 1.90 -3.76 -13.11
C THR A 60 1.56 -3.94 -11.64
N MET A 61 0.63 -4.86 -11.35
CA MET A 61 0.29 -5.26 -9.97
C MET A 61 1.54 -5.74 -9.21
N GLU A 62 2.35 -6.60 -9.84
CA GLU A 62 3.56 -7.15 -9.23
C GLU A 62 4.57 -6.06 -8.87
N GLU A 63 4.75 -5.08 -9.75
CA GLU A 63 5.66 -3.96 -9.48
C GLU A 63 5.20 -3.11 -8.30
N ALA A 64 3.90 -2.77 -8.23
CA ALA A 64 3.35 -2.00 -7.12
C ALA A 64 3.49 -2.75 -5.78
N ILE A 65 3.18 -4.05 -5.75
CA ILE A 65 3.35 -4.88 -4.56
C ILE A 65 4.83 -4.99 -4.17
N ARG A 66 5.72 -5.22 -5.13
CA ARG A 66 7.16 -5.34 -4.86
C ARG A 66 7.72 -4.06 -4.24
N LYS A 67 7.43 -2.90 -4.83
CA LYS A 67 7.82 -1.60 -4.28
C LYS A 67 7.26 -1.39 -2.87
N GLY A 68 5.98 -1.68 -2.67
CA GLY A 68 5.35 -1.55 -1.35
C GLY A 68 5.95 -2.44 -0.28
N ILE A 69 6.38 -3.65 -0.64
CA ILE A 69 7.12 -4.56 0.26
C ILE A 69 8.51 -4.01 0.56
N ASP A 70 9.26 -3.63 -0.47
CA ASP A 70 10.67 -3.23 -0.33
C ASP A 70 10.81 -1.93 0.48
N GLU A 71 9.82 -1.03 0.37
CA GLU A 71 9.82 0.28 1.04
C GLU A 71 8.94 0.31 2.32
N ASP A 72 8.31 -0.81 2.70
CA ASP A 72 7.40 -0.91 3.87
C ASP A 72 6.27 0.14 3.84
N VAL A 73 5.70 0.36 2.64
CA VAL A 73 4.65 1.36 2.39
C VAL A 73 3.36 0.91 3.05
N ASN A 74 2.87 1.68 4.02
CA ASN A 74 1.64 1.39 4.75
C ASN A 74 0.82 2.64 4.99
N TYR A 75 -0.50 2.46 5.05
CA TYR A 75 -1.48 3.52 5.19
C TYR A 75 -1.21 4.41 6.41
N ARG A 76 -0.91 3.83 7.57
CA ARG A 76 -0.71 4.59 8.81
C ARG A 76 0.45 5.59 8.72
N LYS A 77 1.60 5.19 8.16
CA LYS A 77 2.74 6.10 7.94
C LYS A 77 2.39 7.20 6.94
N ILE A 78 1.70 6.85 5.86
CA ILE A 78 1.28 7.82 4.84
C ILE A 78 0.30 8.84 5.45
N LYS A 79 -0.70 8.38 6.21
CA LYS A 79 -1.69 9.24 6.86
C LYS A 79 -1.01 10.28 7.75
N LEU A 80 -0.11 9.84 8.64
CA LEU A 80 0.64 10.74 9.51
C LEU A 80 1.46 11.78 8.73
N LYS A 81 2.09 11.35 7.62
CA LYS A 81 2.82 12.25 6.73
C LYS A 81 1.89 13.31 6.14
N VAL A 82 0.76 12.91 5.56
CA VAL A 82 -0.22 13.82 4.95
C VAL A 82 -0.80 14.81 5.96
N GLU A 83 -1.12 14.36 7.17
CA GLU A 83 -1.64 15.21 8.26
C GLU A 83 -0.60 16.25 8.71
N SER A 84 0.67 15.87 8.82
CA SER A 84 1.74 16.79 9.25
C SER A 84 2.00 17.95 8.29
N PHE A 85 1.60 17.83 7.02
CA PHE A 85 1.66 18.92 6.04
C PHE A 85 0.47 19.87 6.14
N SER A 86 -0.69 19.39 6.62
CA SER A 86 -1.90 20.21 6.74
C SER A 86 -1.91 21.17 7.92
N GLU A 87 -0.98 21.02 8.87
CA GLU A 87 -0.86 21.88 10.06
C GLU A 87 0.15 23.04 9.88
N GLN A 88 0.78 23.17 8.70
CA GLN A 88 1.78 24.21 8.41
C GLN A 88 1.25 25.37 7.56
N ASP A 89 -0.02 25.32 7.15
CA ASP A 89 -0.75 26.35 6.41
C ASP A 89 -1.80 27.05 7.30
#